data_AF-A0A7J7WVM5-F1
#
_entry.id   AF-A0A7J7WVM5-F1
#
_cell.length_a   1.000
_cell.length_b   1.000
_cell.length_c   1.000
_cell.angle_alpha   90.00
_cell.angle_beta   90.00
_cell.angle_gamma   90.00
#
_symmetry.space_group_name_H-M   'P 1'
#
loop_
_entity.id
_entity.type
_entity.pdbx_description
1 polymer ?
#
loop_
_entity_poly.entity_id
_entity_poly.type
_entity_poly.pdbx_seq_one_letter_code
_entity_poly.pdbx_strand_id
1 'polypeptide(L)'
;MVRPGGLLVIDHRNYDHILSTGCAPPGKNIYYKSDLTKDITTSVLTVNNKAHMVTLDYTVQVPGAGQDGSLGLSKFRLSYYPHCLTSFTELLRAAFGGKCQHSILGDFKPYKPGQAYIPCYFIHVLKRTD
;
A
#
# COMPACT_ATOMS: atom_id res chain seq x y z
N MET A 1 21.71 -1.42 8.49
CA MET A 1 21.03 -2.69 8.15
C MET A 1 21.35 -3.16 6.73
N VAL A 2 21.17 -2.35 5.68
CA VAL A 2 21.59 -2.74 4.32
C VAL A 2 23.11 -2.60 4.21
N ARG A 3 23.84 -3.65 3.83
CA ARG A 3 25.30 -3.64 3.59
C ARG A 3 25.65 -3.12 2.18
N PRO A 4 26.91 -2.75 1.85
CA PRO A 4 27.30 -2.42 0.48
C PRO A 4 26.94 -3.56 -0.47
N GLY A 5 26.36 -3.24 -1.62
CA GLY A 5 25.84 -4.22 -2.59
C GLY A 5 24.58 -4.98 -2.14
N GLY A 6 24.07 -4.73 -0.92
CA GLY A 6 22.86 -5.33 -0.37
C GLY A 6 21.57 -4.70 -0.93
N LEU A 7 20.44 -5.35 -0.63
CA LEU A 7 19.12 -4.97 -1.10
C LEU A 7 18.23 -4.45 0.03
N LEU A 8 17.42 -3.43 -0.29
CA LEU A 8 16.22 -3.07 0.44
C LEU A 8 15.02 -3.35 -0.46
N VAL A 9 14.04 -4.08 0.07
CA VAL A 9 12.72 -4.23 -0.54
C VAL A 9 11.71 -3.63 0.43
N ILE A 10 11.04 -2.57 0.00
CA ILE A 10 10.05 -1.85 0.80
C ILE A 10 8.89 -1.46 -0.11
N ASP A 11 7.67 -1.58 0.37
CA ASP A 11 6.48 -1.31 -0.42
C ASP A 11 5.56 -0.30 0.25
N HIS A 12 4.58 0.16 -0.53
CA HIS A 12 3.44 0.90 -0.02
C HIS A 12 2.22 0.66 -0.92
N ARG A 13 1.01 0.88 -0.38
CA ARG A 13 -0.21 0.92 -1.21
C ARG A 13 -0.12 2.05 -2.23
N ASN A 14 -0.82 1.88 -3.34
CA ASN A 14 -0.98 2.90 -4.37
C ASN A 14 -1.87 4.06 -3.86
N TYR A 15 -1.28 4.97 -3.10
CA TYR A 15 -1.99 6.14 -2.57
C TYR A 15 -2.30 7.18 -3.64
N ASP A 16 -1.55 7.23 -4.75
CA ASP A 16 -1.91 8.07 -5.89
C ASP A 16 -3.33 7.71 -6.40
N HIS A 17 -3.66 6.41 -6.49
CA HIS A 17 -5.00 5.97 -6.82
C HIS A 17 -6.03 6.24 -5.71
N ILE A 18 -5.67 5.96 -4.45
CA ILE A 18 -6.58 6.17 -3.32
C ILE A 18 -6.97 7.64 -3.17
N LEU A 19 -6.01 8.55 -3.28
CA LEU A 19 -6.25 9.98 -3.15
C LEU A 19 -7.04 10.55 -4.33
N SER A 20 -6.87 10.01 -5.53
CA SER A 20 -7.60 10.46 -6.72
C SER A 20 -9.03 9.93 -6.80
N THR A 21 -9.30 8.75 -6.25
CA THR A 21 -10.63 8.10 -6.31
C THR A 21 -11.42 8.17 -5.01
N GLY A 22 -10.74 8.42 -3.88
CA GLY A 22 -11.31 8.29 -2.54
C GLY A 22 -11.45 6.83 -2.06
N CYS A 23 -11.11 5.85 -2.90
CA CYS A 23 -11.35 4.44 -2.64
C CYS A 23 -10.05 3.62 -2.66
N ALA A 24 -9.96 2.61 -1.79
CA ALA A 24 -8.91 1.61 -1.90
C ALA A 24 -9.05 0.85 -3.23
N PRO A 25 -7.97 0.60 -4.00
CA PRO A 25 -8.07 -0.12 -5.27
C PRO A 25 -8.84 -1.43 -5.10
N PRO A 26 -9.79 -1.74 -6.00
CA PRO A 26 -10.51 -3.00 -5.98
C PRO A 26 -9.54 -4.13 -6.38
N GLY A 27 -9.18 -4.98 -5.42
CA GLY A 27 -8.23 -6.07 -5.67
C GLY A 27 -7.94 -6.88 -4.41
N LYS A 28 -7.65 -8.16 -4.58
CA LYS A 28 -7.19 -9.01 -3.47
C LYS A 28 -5.78 -8.55 -3.06
N ASN A 29 -5.51 -8.57 -1.76
CA ASN A 29 -4.16 -8.34 -1.25
C ASN A 29 -3.18 -9.34 -1.89
N ILE A 30 -2.09 -8.84 -2.48
CA ILE A 30 -1.12 -9.66 -3.22
C ILE A 30 -0.20 -10.48 -2.32
N TYR A 31 -0.11 -10.14 -1.03
CA TYR A 31 0.70 -10.84 -0.04
C TYR A 31 -0.08 -11.95 0.68
N TYR A 32 -1.38 -11.74 0.89
CA TYR A 32 -2.23 -12.65 1.65
C TYR A 32 -3.51 -12.93 0.89
N LYS A 33 -3.65 -14.19 0.47
CA LYS A 33 -4.92 -14.71 -0.02
C LYS A 33 -5.83 -15.00 1.17
N SER A 34 -6.56 -13.97 1.60
CA SER A 34 -7.62 -14.11 2.60
C SER A 34 -8.92 -14.49 1.90
N ASP A 35 -9.50 -15.62 2.29
CA ASP A 35 -10.85 -16.02 1.85
C ASP A 35 -11.93 -15.36 2.71
N LEU A 36 -11.56 -14.71 3.82
CA LEU A 36 -12.50 -13.88 4.58
C LEU A 36 -12.94 -12.69 3.73
N THR A 37 -14.25 -12.54 3.55
CA THR A 37 -14.85 -11.36 2.94
C THR A 37 -14.50 -10.15 3.80
N LYS A 38 -13.94 -9.13 3.16
CA LYS A 38 -13.58 -7.87 3.79
C LYS A 38 -14.24 -6.75 3.02
N ASP A 39 -15.06 -5.97 3.70
CA ASP A 39 -15.45 -4.66 3.23
C ASP A 39 -14.48 -3.62 3.80
N ILE A 40 -14.09 -2.64 2.99
CA ILE A 40 -13.14 -1.60 3.38
C ILE A 40 -13.75 -0.25 3.05
N THR A 41 -14.07 0.52 4.08
CA THR A 41 -14.42 1.93 3.93
C THR A 41 -13.15 2.77 4.02
N THR A 42 -12.96 3.67 3.05
CA THR A 42 -11.80 4.57 2.99
C THR A 42 -12.21 5.99 3.39
N SER A 43 -11.47 6.59 4.30
CA SER A 43 -11.59 8.00 4.66
C SER A 43 -10.26 8.72 4.44
N VAL A 44 -10.30 9.88 3.77
CA VAL A 44 -9.11 10.71 3.51
C VAL A 44 -9.21 12.00 4.31
N LEU A 45 -8.21 12.26 5.14
CA LEU A 45 -8.05 13.52 5.85
C LEU A 45 -7.05 14.41 5.10
N THR A 46 -7.54 15.58 4.68
CA THR A 46 -6.75 16.63 4.04
C THR A 46 -6.61 17.81 5.00
N VAL A 47 -5.38 18.27 5.23
CA VAL A 47 -5.08 19.43 6.08
C VAL A 47 -4.40 20.49 5.22
N ASN A 48 -4.97 21.69 5.16
CA ASN A 48 -4.46 22.80 4.33
C ASN A 48 -4.19 22.38 2.88
N ASN A 49 -5.17 21.69 2.27
CA ASN A 49 -5.09 21.17 0.90
C ASN A 49 -3.97 20.13 0.64
N LYS A 50 -3.41 19.53 1.70
CA LYS A 50 -2.44 18.44 1.62
C LYS A 50 -2.99 17.18 2.26
N ALA A 51 -2.97 16.06 1.54
CA ALA A 51 -3.33 14.76 2.09
C ALA A 51 -2.43 14.43 3.28
N HIS A 52 -3.05 14.16 4.43
CA HIS A 52 -2.33 13.98 5.69
C HIS A 52 -2.45 12.54 6.21
N MET A 53 -3.63 11.94 6.06
CA MET A 53 -3.90 10.61 6.57
C MET A 53 -4.97 9.91 5.73
N VAL A 54 -4.78 8.61 5.50
CA VAL A 54 -5.81 7.71 5.00
C VAL A 54 -6.17 6.74 6.10
N THR A 55 -7.45 6.63 6.40
CA THR A 55 -8.00 5.70 7.39
C THR A 55 -8.81 4.65 6.66
N LEU A 56 -8.53 3.38 6.97
CA LEU A 56 -9.23 2.22 6.42
C LEU A 56 -9.96 1.51 7.55
N ASP A 57 -11.29 1.47 7.44
CA ASP A 57 -12.18 0.71 8.30
C ASP A 57 -12.43 -0.64 7.67
N TYR A 58 -11.93 -1.69 8.32
CA TYR A 58 -12.07 -3.06 7.87
C TYR A 58 -13.27 -3.69 8.57
N THR A 59 -14.21 -4.24 7.79
CA THR A 59 -15.26 -5.12 8.28
C THR A 59 -14.99 -6.53 7.74
N VAL A 60 -14.65 -7.46 8.61
CA VAL A 60 -14.25 -8.83 8.26
C VAL A 60 -15.32 -9.80 8.72
N GLN A 61 -15.76 -10.70 7.82
CA GLN A 61 -16.60 -11.84 8.19
C GLN A 61 -15.77 -12.90 8.92
N VAL A 62 -16.20 -13.29 10.12
CA VAL A 62 -15.54 -14.28 10.97
C VAL A 62 -16.45 -15.52 11.07
N PRO A 63 -16.04 -16.67 10.52
CA PRO A 63 -16.79 -17.91 10.61
C PRO A 63 -17.03 -18.32 12.07
N GLY A 64 -18.25 -18.76 12.39
CA GLY A 64 -18.61 -19.29 13.71
C GLY A 64 -18.74 -18.24 14.83
N ALA A 65 -18.62 -16.95 14.51
CA ALA A 65 -18.75 -15.87 15.49
C ALA A 65 -20.17 -15.24 15.55
N GLY A 66 -21.11 -15.68 14.72
CA GLY A 66 -22.50 -15.23 14.75
C GLY A 66 -23.38 -16.15 15.61
N GLN A 67 -24.51 -15.62 16.09
CA GLN A 67 -25.55 -16.45 16.69
C GLN A 67 -26.27 -17.25 15.59
N ASP A 68 -26.75 -18.45 15.94
CA ASP A 68 -27.53 -19.35 15.07
C ASP A 68 -26.88 -19.76 13.75
N GLY A 69 -25.54 -19.89 13.72
CA GLY A 69 -24.80 -20.33 12.53
C GLY A 69 -24.58 -19.24 11.48
N SER A 70 -24.94 -17.99 11.78
CA SER A 70 -24.61 -16.84 10.94
C SER A 70 -23.11 -16.47 11.00
N LEU A 71 -22.62 -15.75 9.98
CA LEU A 71 -21.27 -15.20 9.97
C LEU A 71 -21.20 -14.01 10.93
N GLY A 72 -20.28 -14.03 11.88
CA GLY A 72 -20.03 -12.87 12.75
C GLY A 72 -19.24 -11.79 12.00
N LEU A 73 -19.37 -10.53 12.42
CA LEU A 73 -18.60 -9.41 11.85
C LEU A 73 -17.62 -8.87 12.89
N SER A 74 -16.35 -8.75 12.50
CA SER A 74 -15.34 -8.04 13.29
C SER A 74 -14.95 -6.75 12.56
N LYS A 75 -14.89 -5.64 13.31
CA LYS A 75 -14.53 -4.32 12.78
C LYS A 75 -13.28 -3.81 13.45
N PHE A 76 -12.34 -3.30 12.66
CA PHE A 76 -11.17 -2.61 13.17
C PHE A 76 -10.70 -1.52 12.19
N ARG A 77 -9.98 -0.53 12.73
CA ARG A 77 -9.53 0.65 11.99
C ARG A 77 -8.01 0.74 12.01
N LEU A 78 -7.43 1.07 10.86
CA LEU A 78 -6.01 1.39 10.73
C LEU A 78 -5.84 2.70 9.96
N SER A 79 -4.85 3.50 10.36
CA SER A 79 -4.54 4.79 9.75
C SER A 79 -3.11 4.79 9.19
N TYR A 80 -2.94 5.45 8.05
CA TYR A 80 -1.71 5.43 7.26
C TYR A 80 -1.37 6.82 6.74
N TYR A 81 -0.08 7.08 6.56
CA TYR A 81 0.38 8.23 5.80
C TYR A 81 0.32 7.92 4.29
N PRO A 82 -0.32 8.76 3.47
CA PRO A 82 -0.53 8.47 2.05
C PRO A 82 0.70 8.82 1.20
N HIS A 83 1.71 7.97 1.24
CA HIS A 83 2.91 8.13 0.40
C HIS A 83 2.60 8.01 -1.09
N CYS A 84 2.62 9.13 -1.82
CA CYS A 84 2.58 9.14 -3.28
C CYS A 84 3.89 8.58 -3.86
N LEU A 85 3.80 7.90 -5.01
CA LEU A 85 4.93 7.17 -5.60
C LEU A 85 6.15 8.05 -5.84
N THR A 86 5.95 9.26 -6.37
CA THR A 86 7.04 10.21 -6.66
C THR A 86 7.76 10.64 -5.38
N SER A 87 7.00 11.13 -4.38
CA SER A 87 7.58 11.59 -3.12
C SER A 87 8.27 10.47 -2.33
N PHE A 88 7.72 9.25 -2.35
CA PHE A 88 8.36 8.11 -1.68
C PHE A 88 9.62 7.65 -2.40
N THR A 89 9.63 7.70 -3.75
CA THR A 89 10.84 7.45 -4.55
C THR A 89 11.97 8.42 -4.20
N GLU A 90 11.66 9.71 -4.09
CA GLU A 90 12.63 10.74 -3.69
C GLU A 90 13.14 10.51 -2.28
N LEU A 91 12.24 10.24 -1.32
CA LEU A 91 12.60 9.96 0.07
C LEU A 91 13.55 8.77 0.19
N LEU A 92 13.26 7.67 -0.51
CA LEU A 92 14.11 6.48 -0.49
C LEU A 92 15.48 6.75 -1.11
N ARG A 93 15.56 7.41 -2.27
CA ARG A 93 16.85 7.78 -2.88
C ARG A 93 17.68 8.67 -1.96
N ALA A 94 17.04 9.65 -1.33
CA ALA A 94 17.69 10.54 -0.37
C ALA A 94 18.22 9.77 0.87
N ALA A 95 17.49 8.76 1.35
CA ALA A 95 17.92 7.92 2.47
C ALA A 95 19.20 7.11 2.17
N PHE A 96 19.49 6.83 0.89
CA PHE A 96 20.75 6.24 0.43
C PHE A 96 21.78 7.29 -0.02
N GLY A 97 21.53 8.59 0.16
CA GLY A 97 22.39 9.67 -0.33
C GLY A 97 22.58 9.65 -1.85
N GLY A 98 21.59 9.12 -2.59
CA GLY A 98 21.68 8.89 -4.04
C GLY A 98 22.51 7.67 -4.44
N LYS A 99 23.15 6.97 -3.51
CA LYS A 99 24.07 5.85 -3.77
C LYS A 99 23.35 4.51 -3.79
N CYS A 100 22.39 4.41 -4.70
CA CYS A 100 21.65 3.18 -4.92
C CYS A 100 21.17 3.05 -6.37
N GLN A 101 21.03 1.81 -6.81
CA GLN A 101 20.20 1.49 -7.97
C GLN A 101 18.77 1.32 -7.46
N HIS A 102 17.78 1.86 -8.17
CA HIS A 102 16.39 1.83 -7.73
C HIS A 102 15.47 1.42 -8.89
N SER A 103 14.67 0.38 -8.66
CA SER A 103 13.60 -0.08 -9.55
C SER A 103 12.29 -0.21 -8.80
N ILE A 104 11.17 -0.07 -9.51
CA ILE A 104 9.81 -0.14 -8.96
C ILE A 104 9.04 -1.24 -9.69
N LEU A 105 8.31 -2.04 -8.92
CA LEU A 105 7.35 -3.01 -9.42
C LEU A 105 5.94 -2.59 -8.99
N GLY A 106 4.96 -2.88 -9.83
CA GLY A 106 3.54 -2.78 -9.52
C GLY A 106 2.98 -4.18 -9.36
N ASP A 107 2.54 -4.54 -8.15
CA ASP A 107 2.08 -5.90 -7.83
C ASP A 107 3.02 -7.01 -8.34
N PHE A 108 4.31 -6.89 -8.02
CA PHE A 108 5.40 -7.78 -8.47
C PHE A 108 5.69 -7.84 -9.97
N LYS A 109 5.02 -7.03 -10.79
CA LYS A 109 5.30 -6.90 -12.23
C LYS A 109 6.09 -5.62 -12.51
N PRO A 110 6.93 -5.56 -13.56
CA PRO A 110 7.58 -4.32 -13.95
C PRO A 110 6.57 -3.18 -14.11
N TYR A 111 6.82 -2.05 -13.46
CA TYR A 111 5.94 -0.89 -13.54
C TYR A 111 6.44 0.12 -14.57
N LYS A 112 5.52 0.63 -15.40
CA LYS A 112 5.77 1.79 -16.27
C LYS A 112 4.69 2.85 -16.04
N PRO A 113 5.06 4.14 -15.90
CA PRO A 113 4.08 5.22 -15.83
C PRO A 113 3.12 5.18 -17.02
N GLY A 114 1.82 5.36 -16.76
CA GLY A 114 0.78 5.35 -17.80
C GLY A 114 0.35 3.96 -18.28
N GLN A 115 0.85 2.86 -17.69
CA GLN A 115 0.36 1.53 -18.01
C GLN A 115 -1.14 1.37 -17.68
N ALA A 116 -1.85 0.54 -18.44
CA ALA A 116 -3.29 0.32 -18.24
C ALA A 116 -3.62 -0.36 -16.91
N TYR A 117 -2.73 -1.24 -16.42
CA TYR A 117 -2.93 -1.93 -15.14
C TYR A 117 -2.57 -1.03 -13.96
N ILE A 118 -3.55 -0.76 -13.09
CA ILE A 118 -3.35 0.02 -11.87
C ILE A 118 -2.97 -0.95 -10.73
N PRO A 119 -1.71 -0.90 -10.23
CA PRO A 119 -1.31 -1.79 -9.17
C PRO A 119 -1.93 -1.40 -7.83
N CYS A 120 -2.16 -2.38 -6.96
CA CYS A 120 -2.57 -2.16 -5.57
C CYS A 120 -1.38 -1.68 -4.71
N TYR A 121 -0.18 -2.16 -5.02
CA TYR A 121 1.06 -1.88 -4.30
C TYR A 121 2.18 -1.46 -5.25
N PHE A 122 2.97 -0.50 -4.79
CA PHE A 122 4.28 -0.21 -5.37
C PHE A 122 5.36 -0.82 -4.50
N ILE A 123 6.22 -1.62 -5.11
CA ILE A 123 7.32 -2.31 -4.44
C ILE A 123 8.62 -1.70 -4.94
N HIS A 124 9.35 -1.07 -4.03
CA HIS A 124 10.63 -0.44 -4.32
C HIS A 124 11.74 -1.46 -4.00
N VAL A 125 12.56 -1.73 -5.01
CA VAL A 125 13.77 -2.56 -4.87
C VAL A 125 14.97 -1.65 -5.05
N LEU A 126 15.75 -1.48 -3.99
CA LEU A 126 16.95 -0.66 -3.97
C LEU A 126 18.18 -1.51 -3.71
N LYS A 127 19.22 -1.34 -4.52
CA LYS A 127 20.54 -1.94 -4.29
C LYS A 127 21.52 -0.85 -3.88
N ARG A 128 22.06 -0.94 -2.67
CA ARG A 128 23.07 0.00 -2.17
C ARG A 128 24.38 -0.18 -2.95
N THR A 129 24.99 0.92 -3.41
CA THR A 129 26.18 0.84 -4.28
C THR A 129 27.51 0.95 -3.53
N ASP A 130 27.52 1.51 -2.32
CA ASP A 130 28.70 1.64 -1.46
C ASP A 130 28.42 1.26 0.00
#